data_AF-A0A1W9W8Y1-F1
#
_entry.id   AF-A0A1W9W8Y1-F1
#
_cell.length_a   1.000
_cell.length_b   1.000
_cell.length_c   1.000
_cell.angle_alpha   90.00
_cell.angle_beta   90.00
_cell.angle_gamma   90.00
#
_symmetry.space_group_name_H-M   'P 1'
#
loop_
_entity.id
_entity.type
_entity.pdbx_description
1 polymer ?
#
loop_
_entity_poly.entity_id
_entity_poly.type
_entity_poly.pdbx_seq_one_letter_code
_entity_poly.pdbx_strand_id
1 'polypeptide(L)'
;MALTKEKIIDNIYHQVGLSKSQSRIAAEGLLEIIKETLENGEDLLISGFGKFLVKNKDTRRGRNPQTTEDLQLRARRVVVFKTSGVLRDKINEN
;
A
#
# COMPACT_ATOMS: atom_id res chain seq x y z
N MET A 1 10.42 -7.95 13.22
CA MET A 1 9.48 -8.94 12.66
C MET A 1 8.41 -8.20 11.85
N ALA A 2 7.93 -8.76 10.74
CA ALA A 2 6.89 -8.14 9.90
C ALA A 2 5.51 -8.76 10.17
N LEU A 3 4.46 -7.95 10.03
CA LEU A 3 3.07 -8.43 10.08
C LEU A 3 2.72 -9.11 8.75
N THR A 4 2.11 -10.30 8.80
CA THR A 4 1.71 -11.09 7.62
C THR A 4 0.19 -11.09 7.44
N LYS A 5 -0.30 -11.43 6.23
CA LYS A 5 -1.74 -11.57 5.95
C LYS A 5 -2.42 -12.54 6.92
N GLU A 6 -1.81 -13.69 7.19
CA GLU A 6 -2.40 -14.68 8.13
C GLU A 6 -2.53 -14.09 9.54
N LYS A 7 -1.52 -13.34 10.01
CA LYS A 7 -1.61 -12.65 11.30
C LYS A 7 -2.70 -11.57 11.33
N ILE A 8 -2.95 -10.88 10.21
CA ILE A 8 -4.07 -9.92 10.12
C ILE A 8 -5.40 -10.67 10.24
N ILE A 9 -5.56 -11.80 9.56
CA ILE A 9 -6.77 -12.64 9.62
C ILE A 9 -6.99 -13.14 11.06
N ASP A 10 -5.95 -13.64 11.71
CA ASP A 10 -6.01 -14.10 13.09
C ASP A 10 -6.37 -12.93 14.05
N ASN A 11 -5.78 -11.74 13.86
CA ASN A 11 -6.13 -10.56 14.65
C ASN A 11 -7.61 -10.16 14.47
N ILE A 12 -8.13 -10.16 13.25
CA ILE A 12 -9.54 -9.87 12.96
C ILE A 12 -10.44 -10.90 13.65
N TYR A 13 -10.08 -12.18 13.56
CA TYR A 13 -10.79 -13.28 14.23
C TYR A 13 -10.89 -13.04 15.75
N HIS A 14 -9.78 -12.66 16.39
CA HIS A 14 -9.74 -12.42 17.83
C HIS A 14 -10.43 -11.13 18.29
N GLN A 15 -10.48 -10.10 17.43
CA GLN A 15 -11.00 -8.77 17.81
C GLN A 15 -12.47 -8.56 17.47
N VAL A 16 -12.96 -9.15 16.37
CA VAL A 16 -14.26 -8.79 15.78
C VAL A 16 -15.32 -9.88 16.00
N GLY A 17 -14.95 -11.04 16.54
CA GLY A 17 -15.88 -12.13 16.84
C GLY A 17 -16.44 -12.84 15.60
N LEU A 18 -15.85 -12.60 14.43
CA LEU A 18 -16.14 -13.34 13.20
C LEU A 18 -15.56 -14.75 13.30
N SER A 19 -16.09 -15.70 12.53
CA SER A 19 -15.39 -16.98 12.34
C SER A 19 -14.06 -16.78 11.61
N LYS A 20 -13.13 -17.74 11.72
CA LYS A 20 -11.85 -17.67 10.99
C LYS A 20 -12.05 -17.61 9.47
N SER A 21 -13.07 -18.28 8.95
CA SER A 21 -13.45 -18.22 7.53
C SER A 21 -13.92 -16.81 7.12
N GLN A 22 -14.86 -16.23 7.89
CA GLN A 22 -15.35 -14.87 7.64
C GLN A 22 -14.24 -13.83 7.78
N SER A 23 -13.33 -13.99 8.74
CA SER A 23 -12.18 -13.10 8.93
C SER A 23 -11.24 -13.11 7.73
N ARG A 24 -11.02 -14.29 7.12
CA ARG A 24 -10.26 -14.43 5.87
C ARG A 24 -10.95 -13.72 4.72
N ILE A 25 -12.24 -13.98 4.53
CA ILE A 25 -13.04 -13.34 3.48
C ILE A 25 -12.99 -11.81 3.62
N ALA A 26 -13.15 -11.28 4.83
CA ALA A 26 -13.10 -9.85 5.10
C ALA A 26 -11.72 -9.24 4.78
N ALA A 27 -10.63 -9.88 5.22
CA ALA A 27 -9.29 -9.40 4.96
C ALA A 27 -8.93 -9.44 3.46
N GLU A 28 -9.30 -10.51 2.77
CA GLU A 28 -9.05 -10.66 1.33
C GLU A 28 -9.91 -9.69 0.52
N GLY A 29 -11.20 -9.54 0.86
CA GLY A 29 -12.08 -8.59 0.22
C GLY A 29 -11.61 -7.14 0.38
N LEU A 30 -11.13 -6.75 1.56
CA LEU A 30 -10.55 -5.41 1.76
C LEU A 30 -9.33 -5.19 0.85
N LEU A 31 -8.43 -6.16 0.78
CA LEU A 31 -7.25 -6.07 -0.10
C LEU A 31 -7.63 -6.03 -1.58
N GLU A 32 -8.68 -6.75 -1.98
CA GLU A 32 -9.20 -6.70 -3.35
C GLU A 32 -9.72 -5.30 -3.70
N ILE A 33 -10.58 -4.73 -2.86
CA ILE A 33 -11.12 -3.38 -3.04
C ILE A 33 -9.99 -2.35 -3.20
N ILE A 34 -8.95 -2.44 -2.38
CA ILE A 34 -7.78 -1.56 -2.46
C ILE A 34 -7.04 -1.74 -3.79
N LYS A 35 -6.84 -2.99 -4.25
CA LYS A 35 -6.17 -3.27 -5.54
C LYS A 35 -6.98 -2.71 -6.71
N GLU A 36 -8.27 -3.01 -6.77
CA GLU A 36 -9.20 -2.56 -7.81
C GLU A 36 -9.27 -1.03 -7.91
N THR A 37 -9.29 -0.35 -6.76
CA THR A 37 -9.26 1.12 -6.73
C THR A 37 -7.98 1.67 -7.37
N LEU A 38 -6.82 1.11 -7.00
CA LEU A 38 -5.51 1.61 -7.47
C LEU A 38 -5.23 1.23 -8.93
N GLU A 39 -5.67 0.06 -9.41
CA GLU A 39 -5.48 -0.33 -10.81
C GLU A 39 -6.28 0.53 -11.78
N ASN A 40 -7.45 1.03 -11.34
CA ASN A 40 -8.29 1.97 -12.07
C ASN A 40 -7.69 3.39 -12.11
N GLY A 41 -6.59 3.62 -11.40
CA GLY A 41 -5.91 4.92 -11.36
C GLY A 41 -6.50 5.88 -10.33
N GLU A 42 -7.37 5.39 -9.46
CA GLU A 42 -8.00 6.19 -8.41
C GLU A 42 -7.11 6.25 -7.16
N ASP A 43 -7.23 7.36 -6.44
CA ASP A 43 -6.54 7.55 -5.17
C ASP A 43 -7.35 6.95 -4.02
N LEU A 44 -6.68 6.32 -3.05
CA LEU A 44 -7.32 5.81 -1.84
C LEU A 44 -6.90 6.66 -0.62
N LEU A 45 -7.88 7.17 0.13
CA LEU A 45 -7.64 7.88 1.39
C LEU A 45 -8.19 7.07 2.56
N ILE A 46 -7.32 6.74 3.53
CA ILE A 46 -7.70 6.12 4.79
C ILE A 46 -7.41 7.13 5.89
N SER A 47 -8.47 7.74 6.44
CA SER A 47 -8.36 8.76 7.48
C SER A 47 -7.55 8.24 8.68
N GLY A 48 -6.67 9.08 9.22
CA GLY A 48 -5.78 8.72 10.33
C GLY A 48 -4.65 7.73 9.97
N PHE A 49 -4.65 7.13 8.77
CA PHE A 49 -3.60 6.23 8.31
C PHE A 49 -2.73 6.90 7.25
N GLY A 50 -3.31 7.23 6.10
CA GLY A 50 -2.61 7.88 5.01
C GLY A 50 -3.36 7.85 3.68
N LYS A 51 -2.69 8.33 2.63
CA LYS A 51 -3.21 8.38 1.26
C LYS A 51 -2.33 7.56 0.31
N PHE A 52 -2.94 6.67 -0.47
CA PHE A 52 -2.30 6.02 -1.61
C PHE A 52 -2.64 6.81 -2.87
N LEU A 53 -1.62 7.20 -3.61
CA LEU A 53 -1.72 8.03 -4.80
C LEU A 53 -1.26 7.24 -6.02
N VAL A 54 -2.05 7.21 -7.08
CA VAL A 54 -1.59 6.69 -8.37
C VAL A 54 -0.95 7.83 -9.16
N LYS A 55 0.32 7.67 -9.51
CA LYS A 55 1.08 8.67 -10.28
C LYS A 55 1.56 8.11 -11.60
N ASN A 56 1.29 8.83 -12.67
CA ASN A 56 1.94 8.63 -13.95
C ASN A 56 3.39 9.16 -13.87
N LYS A 57 4.33 8.34 -14.32
CA LYS A 57 5.73 8.70 -14.48
C LYS A 57 6.04 8.69 -15.96
N ASP A 58 6.51 9.82 -16.46
CA ASP A 58 6.92 9.94 -17.86
C ASP A 58 8.24 9.22 -18.11
N THR A 59 8.48 8.96 -19.38
CA THR A 59 9.77 8.44 -19.84
C THR A 59 10.87 9.42 -19.49
N ARG A 60 11.96 8.93 -18.91
CA ARG A 60 13.10 9.77 -18.50
C ARG A 60 14.42 9.03 -18.61
N ARG A 61 15.51 9.78 -18.73
CA ARG A 61 16.86 9.22 -18.66
C ARG A 61 17.20 8.83 -17.21
N GLY A 62 17.80 7.67 -17.06
CA GLY A 62 18.45 7.19 -15.84
C GLY A 62 19.87 6.73 -16.17
N ARG A 63 20.56 6.15 -15.19
CA ARG A 63 21.87 5.54 -15.36
C ARG A 63 21.92 4.18 -14.71
N ASN A 64 22.71 3.27 -15.29
CA ASN A 64 22.98 1.99 -14.68
C ASN A 64 23.86 2.24 -13.43
N PRO A 65 23.42 1.85 -12.21
CA PRO A 65 24.22 2.08 -11.01
C PRO A 65 25.59 1.40 -11.02
N GLN A 66 25.76 0.33 -11.81
CA GLN A 66 27.01 -0.43 -11.89
C GLN A 66 27.95 0.07 -13.00
N THR A 67 27.41 0.40 -14.19
CA THR A 67 28.23 0.78 -15.36
C THR A 67 28.25 2.28 -15.64
N THR A 68 27.38 3.07 -14.99
CA THR A 68 27.16 4.51 -15.25
C THR A 68 26.60 4.84 -16.64
N GLU A 69 26.38 3.84 -17.49
CA GLU A 69 25.81 4.02 -18.82
C GLU A 69 24.37 4.55 -18.75
N ASP A 70 24.02 5.37 -19.73
CA ASP A 70 22.69 5.95 -19.83
C ASP A 70 21.65 4.88 -20.19
N LEU A 71 20.51 4.94 -19.50
CA LEU A 71 19.36 4.08 -19.78
C LEU A 71 18.07 4.90 -19.86
N GLN A 72 17.15 4.48 -20.72
CA GLN A 72 15.85 5.10 -20.84
C GLN A 72 14.84 4.34 -19.96
N LEU A 73 14.32 5.01 -18.94
CA LEU A 73 13.26 4.48 -18.09
C LEU A 73 11.92 4.69 -18.77
N ARG A 74 11.21 3.61 -19.08
CA ARG A 74 9.87 3.65 -19.68
C ARG A 74 8.85 4.37 -18.79
N ALA A 75 7.87 5.03 -19.41
CA ALA A 75 6.71 5.54 -18.73
C ALA A 75 5.96 4.42 -17.99
N ARG A 76 5.43 4.72 -16.80
CA ARG A 76 4.71 3.75 -15.96
C ARG A 76 3.82 4.43 -14.92
N ARG A 77 2.84 3.68 -14.40
CA ARG A 77 2.11 4.05 -13.18
C ARG A 77 2.86 3.55 -11.95
N VAL A 78 2.85 4.35 -10.89
CA VAL A 78 3.37 3.95 -9.57
C VAL A 78 2.38 4.33 -8.49
N VAL A 79 2.31 3.53 -7.44
CA VAL A 79 1.57 3.88 -6.21
C VAL A 79 2.55 4.56 -5.25
N VAL A 80 2.15 5.70 -4.69
CA VAL A 80 2.89 6.42 -3.65
C VAL A 80 2.04 6.49 -2.40
N PHE A 81 2.54 5.97 -1.29
CA PHE A 81 1.91 6.15 0.01
C PHE A 81 2.39 7.46 0.65
N LYS A 82 1.46 8.25 1.17
CA LYS A 82 1.70 9.41 2.02
C LYS A 82 1.13 9.16 3.41
N THR A 83 1.99 9.04 4.40
CA THR A 83 1.62 8.90 5.81
C THR A 83 0.78 10.10 6.27
N SER A 84 -0.30 9.83 7.00
CA SER A 84 -1.09 10.90 7.63
C SER A 84 -0.31 11.59 8.77
N GLY A 85 -0.75 12.79 9.17
CA GLY A 85 -0.22 13.45 10.37
C GLY A 85 -0.41 12.58 11.61
N VAL A 86 -1.62 12.07 11.83
CA VAL A 86 -1.94 11.19 12.97
C VAL A 86 -1.01 9.99 13.08
N LEU A 87 -0.77 9.26 11.98
CA LEU A 87 0.15 8.13 11.99
C LEU A 87 1.59 8.58 12.17
N ARG A 88 1.99 9.69 11.54
CA ARG A 88 3.34 10.25 11.67
C ARG A 88 3.64 10.67 13.12
N ASP A 89 2.68 11.27 13.79
CA ASP A 89 2.87 11.74 15.17
C ASP A 89 3.00 10.51 16.08
N LYS A 90 2.11 9.52 15.95
CA LYS A 90 2.18 8.24 16.68
C LYS A 90 3.50 7.46 16.52
N ILE A 91 4.21 7.57 15.40
CA ILE A 91 5.49 6.88 15.21
C ILE A 91 6.70 7.68 15.74
N ASN A 92 6.54 8.99 15.95
CA ASN A 92 7.59 9.89 16.42
C ASN A 92 7.41 10.31 17.88
N GLU A 93 6.25 10.06 18.48
CA GLU A 93 6.02 10.13 19.92
C GLU A 93 6.79 8.99 20.61
N ASN A 94 8.08 9.24 20.83
CA ASN A 94 8.93 8.66 21.87
C ASN A 94 9.69 9.79 22.55
#